data_AF-A0A381PKD3-F1
#
_entry.id   AF-A0A381PKD3-F1
#
_cell.length_a   1.000
_cell.length_b   1.000
_cell.length_c   1.000
_cell.angle_alpha   90.00
_cell.angle_beta   90.00
_cell.angle_gamma   90.00
#
_symmetry.space_group_name_H-M   'P 1'
#
loop_
_entity.id
_entity.type
_entity.pdbx_description
1 polymer ?
#
loop_
_entity_poly.entity_id
_entity_poly.type
_entity_poly.pdbx_seq_one_letter_code
_entity_poly.pdbx_strand_id
1 'polypeptide(L)' 'MKNLFIKILRWGLRLHSLFHIIEFSSAIMESAYLTALIAFTAALIEILASIYLPREHIHFKGVISDVHEKCD' A
#
# COMPACT_ATOMS: atom_id res chain seq x y z
N MET A 1 25.80 -0.14 3.84
CA MET A 1 24.85 0.86 3.30
C MET A 1 23.65 0.22 2.58
N LYS A 2 23.84 -0.60 1.53
CA LYS A 2 22.74 -1.32 0.84
C LYS A 2 21.78 -2.05 1.81
N ASN A 3 22.32 -2.73 2.82
CA ASN A 3 21.51 -3.49 3.78
C ASN A 3 20.70 -2.61 4.75
N LEU A 4 21.15 -1.39 5.06
CA LEU A 4 20.39 -0.46 5.91
C LEU A 4 19.24 0.17 5.11
N PHE A 5 19.52 0.60 3.88
CA PHE A 5 18.50 1.13 2.97
C PHE A 5 17.36 0.12 2.74
N ILE A 6 17.69 -1.14 2.42
CA ILE A 6 16.67 -2.18 2.23
C ILE A 6 15.87 -2.43 3.52
N LYS A 7 16.50 -2.37 4.70
CA LYS A 7 15.80 -2.50 5.99
C LYS A 7 14.83 -1.34 6.22
N ILE A 8 15.24 -0.10 5.95
CA ILE A 8 14.37 1.08 6.05
C ILE A 8 13.21 0.96 5.07
N LEU A 9 13.49 0.58 3.82
CA LEU A 9 12.46 0.42 2.79
C LEU A 9 11.41 -0.62 3.22
N ARG A 10 11.86 -1.76 3.79
CA ARG A 10 10.95 -2.82 4.28
C ARG A 10 10.10 -2.34 5.46
N TRP A 11 10.67 -1.55 6.37
CA TRP A 11 9.91 -0.93 7.46
C TRP A 11 8.94 0.14 6.95
N GLY A 12 9.36 0.98 6.01
CA GLY A 12 8.51 1.96 5.35
C GLY A 12 7.32 1.31 4.66
N LEU A 13 7.54 0.19 3.96
CA LEU A 13 6.45 -0.57 3.35
C LEU A 13 5.47 -1.14 4.38
N ARG A 14 5.98 -1.62 5.52
CA ARG A 14 5.13 -2.13 6.63
C ARG A 14 4.31 -1.04 7.31
N LEU A 15 4.84 0.18 7.36
CA LEU A 15 4.16 1.33 7.96
C LEU A 15 3.34 2.13 6.94
N HIS A 16 3.41 1.77 5.64
CA HIS A 16 2.80 2.53 4.57
C HIS A 16 1.28 2.68 4.74
N SER A 17 0.61 1.62 5.19
CA SER A 17 -0.83 1.63 5.48
C SER A 17 -1.21 2.70 6.51
N LEU A 18 -0.32 3.04 7.46
CA LEU A 18 -0.54 4.14 8.41
C LEU A 18 -0.46 5.51 7.74
N PHE A 19 0.35 5.67 6.69
CA PHE A 19 0.43 6.92 5.96
C PHE A 19 -0.86 7.23 5.22
N HIS A 20 -1.56 6.24 4.67
CA HIS A 20 -2.89 6.47 4.08
C HIS A 20 -3.91 6.99 5.09
N ILE A 21 -3.85 6.53 6.35
CA ILE A 21 -4.75 7.01 7.41
C ILE A 21 -4.42 8.46 7.78
N ILE A 22 -3.14 8.78 7.91
CA ILE A 22 -2.67 10.14 8.21
C ILE A 22 -3.05 11.09 7.06
N GLU A 23 -2.82 10.67 5.81
CA GLU A 23 -3.14 11.42 4.60
C GLU A 23 -4.64 11.65 4.44
N PHE A 24 -5.47 10.63 4.67
CA PHE A 24 -6.92 10.79 4.67
C PHE A 24 -7.36 11.82 5.71
N SER A 25 -6.85 11.70 6.95
CA SER A 25 -7.21 12.59 8.04
C SER A 25 -6.78 14.04 7.77
N SER A 26 -5.55 14.25 7.28
CA SER A 26 -5.08 15.60 6.92
C SER A 26 -5.84 16.18 5.75
N ALA A 27 -6.17 15.37 4.73
CA ALA A 27 -6.95 15.83 3.59
C ALA A 27 -8.37 16.25 3.98
N ILE A 28 -9.01 15.55 4.92
CA ILE A 28 -10.30 15.98 5.48
C ILE A 28 -10.16 17.32 6.22
N MET A 29 -9.12 17.49 7.04
CA MET A 29 -8.87 18.74 7.77
C MET A 29 -8.64 19.93 6.83
N GLU A 30 -7.94 19.72 5.72
CA GLU A 30 -7.64 20.73 4.70
C GLU A 30 -8.77 20.89 3.65
N SER A 31 -9.92 20.23 3.83
CA SER A 31 -11.02 20.19 2.84
C SER A 31 -10.61 19.72 1.44
N ALA A 32 -9.52 18.97 1.33
CA ALA A 32 -8.99 18.39 0.10
C ALA A 32 -9.69 17.07 -0.23
N TYR A 33 -10.99 17.12 -0.49
CA TYR A 33 -11.84 15.93 -0.59
C TYR A 33 -11.45 14.95 -1.70
N LEU A 34 -10.89 15.43 -2.82
CA LEU A 34 -10.40 14.54 -3.86
C LEU A 34 -9.21 13.70 -3.37
N THR A 35 -8.28 14.33 -2.63
CA THR A 35 -7.16 13.65 -2.00
C THR A 35 -7.65 12.67 -0.94
N ALA A 36 -8.62 13.08 -0.11
CA ALA A 36 -9.23 12.21 0.88
C ALA A 36 -9.87 10.97 0.22
N LEU A 37 -10.58 11.15 -0.89
CA LEU A 37 -11.19 10.03 -1.64
C LEU A 37 -10.14 9.04 -2.15
N ILE A 38 -9.03 9.55 -2.72
CA ILE A 38 -7.94 8.70 -3.24
C ILE A 38 -7.27 7.93 -2.09
N ALA A 39 -6.90 8.61 -1.01
CA ALA A 39 -6.26 8.00 0.15
C ALA A 39 -7.17 6.95 0.82
N PHE A 40 -8.46 7.26 0.96
CA PHE A 40 -9.46 6.31 1.46
C PHE A 40 -9.59 5.08 0.57
N THR A 41 -9.66 5.29 -0.75
CA THR A 41 -9.79 4.18 -1.71
C THR A 41 -8.57 3.28 -1.68
N ALA A 42 -7.36 3.84 -1.62
CA ALA A 42 -6.13 3.08 -1.48
C ALA A 42 -6.09 2.26 -0.19
N ALA A 43 -6.41 2.88 0.96
CA ALA A 43 -6.49 2.18 2.24
C ALA A 43 -7.53 1.05 2.22
N LEU A 44 -8.70 1.29 1.61
CA LEU A 44 -9.75 0.29 1.50
C LEU A 44 -9.31 -0.91 0.65
N ILE A 45 -8.72 -0.65 -0.52
CA ILE A 45 -8.17 -1.72 -1.38
C ILE A 45 -7.11 -2.52 -0.62
N GLU A 46 -6.23 -1.86 0.12
CA GLU A 46 -5.18 -2.51 0.91
C GLU A 46 -5.78 -3.43 1.99
N ILE A 47 -6.79 -2.97 2.73
CA ILE A 47 -7.49 -3.79 3.73
C ILE A 47 -8.18 -4.97 3.06
N LEU A 48 -8.92 -4.74 1.98
CA LEU A 48 -9.62 -5.80 1.25
C LEU A 48 -8.63 -6.85 0.71
N ALA A 49 -7.52 -6.41 0.11
CA ALA A 49 -6.47 -7.30 -0.35
C ALA A 49 -5.86 -8.11 0.80
N SER A 50 -5.65 -7.50 1.98
CA SER A 50 -5.12 -8.23 3.15
C SER A 50 -6.04 -9.36 3.65
N ILE A 51 -7.36 -9.22 3.47
CA ILE A 51 -8.36 -10.20 3.92
C ILE A 51 -8.63 -11.25 2.84
N TYR A 52 -8.87 -10.80 1.61
CA TYR A 52 -9.35 -11.65 0.52
C TYR A 52 -8.23 -12.23 -0.34
N LEU A 53 -7.06 -11.57 -0.37
CA LEU A 53 -5.90 -11.96 -1.19
C LEU A 53 -4.61 -12.13 -0.34
N PRO A 54 -4.63 -12.78 0.84
CA PRO A 54 -3.52 -12.76 1.81
C PRO A 54 -2.25 -13.48 1.34
N ARG A 55 -2.35 -14.31 0.28
CA ARG A 55 -1.25 -15.12 -0.27
C ARG A 55 -0.91 -14.76 -1.71
N GLU A 56 -1.71 -13.91 -2.34
CA GLU A 56 -1.43 -13.42 -3.66
C GLU A 56 -0.57 -12.16 -3.56
N HIS A 57 0.58 -12.22 -4.22
CA HIS A 57 1.49 -11.10 -4.35
C HIS A 57 1.56 -10.78 -5.82
N ILE A 58 1.23 -9.54 -6.15
CA ILE A 58 1.29 -9.05 -7.52
C ILE A 58 2.75 -8.75 -7.82
N HIS A 59 3.42 -9.63 -8.57
CA HIS A 59 4.75 -9.34 -9.11
C HIS A 59 4.58 -8.56 -10.41
N PHE A 60 4.96 -7.29 -10.36
CA PHE A 60 4.89 -6.42 -11.52
C PHE A 60 6.02 -6.76 -12.51
N LYS A 61 5.73 -7.56 -13.54
CA LYS A 61 6.66 -7.90 -14.64
C LYS A 61 6.59 -6.92 -15.82
N GLY A 62 6.07 -5.71 -15.63
CA GLY A 62 5.94 -4.71 -16.69
C GLY A 62 4.50 -4.52 -17.15
N VAL A 63 4.13 -5.04 -18.32
CA VAL A 63 2.80 -4.75 -18.93
C VAL A 63 1.67 -5.63 -18.37
N ILE A 64 1.99 -6.86 -17.96
CA ILE A 64 1.05 -7.81 -17.35
C ILE A 64 1.63 -8.24 -16.01
N SER A 65 0.86 -8.08 -14.95
CA SER A 65 1.19 -8.61 -13.63
C SER A 65 0.95 -10.11 -13.60
N ASP A 66 1.90 -10.84 -13.05
CA ASP A 66 1.76 -12.27 -12.80
C ASP A 66 1.19 -12.44 -11.38
N VAL A 67 0.10 -13.20 -11.25
CA VAL A 67 -0.57 -13.46 -9.95
C VAL A 67 -0.31 -14.90 -9.57
N HIS A 68 0.37 -15.11 -8.44
CA HIS A 68 0.68 -16.43 -7.92
C HIS A 68 0.25 -16.52 -6.46
N GLU A 69 -0.36 -17.64 -6.06
CA GLU A 69 -0.68 -17.93 -4.65
C GLU A 69 0.57 -18.26 -3.80
N LYS A 70 1.73 -18.52 -4.43
CA LYS A 70 2.99 -18.84 -3.77
C LYS A 70 4.15 -18.09 -4.41
N CYS A 71 4.91 -17.35 -3.59
CA CYS A 71 6.20 -16.78 -3.97
C CYS A 71 7.20 -17.94 -4.00
N ASP A 72 7.91 -18.10 -5.10
CA ASP A 72 9.24 -18.73 -5.06
C ASP A 72 10.29 -17.70 -4.58
#